data_AF-A0A948AEK3-F1
#
_entry.id   AF-A0A948AEK3-F1
#
_cell.length_a   1.000
_cell.length_b   1.000
_cell.length_c   1.000
_cell.angle_alpha   90.00
_cell.angle_beta   90.00
_cell.angle_gamma   90.00
#
_symmetry.space_group_name_H-M   'P 1'
#
loop_
_entity.id
_entity.type
_entity.pdbx_description
1 polymer ?
#
loop_
_entity_poly.entity_id
_entity_poly.type
_entity_poly.pdbx_seq_one_letter_code
_entity_poly.pdbx_strand_id
1 'polypeptide(L)' 'MEPKKVNKKPTIKAIYRAVASSTAIETGESTAVVLARLKKKSTKFSGLKLAY' A
#
# COMPACT_ATOMS: atom_id res chain seq x y z
N MET A 1 8.23 -1.56 34.18
CA MET A 1 7.36 -0.65 33.41
C MET A 1 7.62 -0.93 31.94
N GLU A 2 6.72 -1.65 31.26
CA GLU A 2 6.86 -1.89 29.82
C GLU A 2 6.47 -0.63 29.03
N PRO A 3 7.20 -0.26 27.97
CA PRO A 3 6.89 0.94 27.21
C PRO A 3 5.53 0.77 26.50
N LYS A 4 4.61 1.70 26.76
CA LYS A 4 3.32 1.79 26.05
C LYS A 4 3.58 1.87 24.54
N LYS A 5 3.15 0.85 23.81
CA LYS A 5 3.28 0.77 22.34
C LYS A 5 2.46 1.89 21.71
N VAL A 6 3.13 2.97 21.30
CA VAL A 6 2.47 4.09 20.61
C VAL A 6 1.97 3.60 19.26
N ASN A 7 0.65 3.65 19.04
CA ASN A 7 0.04 3.18 17.81
C ASN A 7 0.29 4.19 16.68
N LYS A 8 1.46 4.09 16.04
CA LYS A 8 1.86 4.97 14.94
C LYS A 8 1.10 4.57 13.68
N LYS A 9 0.34 5.50 13.10
CA LYS A 9 -0.29 5.30 11.79
C LYS A 9 0.81 5.04 10.74
N PRO A 10 0.66 4.02 9.88
CA PRO A 10 1.64 3.75 8.84
C PRO A 10 1.68 4.91 7.84
N THR A 11 2.87 5.21 7.33
CA THR A 11 3.02 6.20 6.27
C THR A 11 2.46 5.65 4.95
N ILE A 12 2.03 6.53 4.05
CA ILE A 12 1.57 6.13 2.70
C ILE A 12 2.65 5.31 1.97
N LYS A 13 3.93 5.67 2.14
CA LYS A 13 5.06 4.91 1.58
C LYS A 13 5.11 3.47 2.12
N ALA A 14 4.86 3.27 3.42
CA ALA A 14 4.81 1.95 4.02
C ALA A 14 3.64 1.13 3.47
N ILE A 15 2.46 1.76 3.32
CA ILE A 15 1.27 1.13 2.72
C ILE A 15 1.58 0.69 1.28
N TYR A 16 2.15 1.57 0.45
CA TYR A 16 2.48 1.24 -0.94
C TYR A 16 3.50 0.10 -1.06
N ARG A 17 4.49 0.04 -0.16
CA ARG A 17 5.44 -1.08 -0.12
C ARG A 17 4.75 -2.39 0.24
N ALA A 18 3.88 -2.39 1.25
CA ALA A 18 3.16 -3.59 1.67
C ALA A 18 2.28 -4.14 0.54
N VAL A 19 1.48 -3.27 -0.10
CA VAL A 19 0.62 -3.64 -1.22
C VAL A 19 1.46 -4.15 -2.40
N ALA A 20 2.50 -3.42 -2.81
CA ALA A 20 3.33 -3.81 -3.93
C ALA A 20 4.05 -5.15 -3.72
N SER A 21 4.50 -5.43 -2.49
CA SER A 21 5.12 -6.72 -2.17
C SER A 21 4.13 -7.87 -2.29
N SER A 22 2.93 -7.74 -1.73
CA SER A 22 1.91 -8.79 -1.82
C SER A 22 1.49 -9.04 -3.26
N THR A 23 1.22 -7.98 -4.02
CA THR A 23 0.82 -8.09 -5.42
C THR A 23 1.93 -8.70 -6.27
N ALA A 24 3.19 -8.30 -6.07
CA ALA A 24 4.31 -8.87 -6.83
C ALA A 24 4.50 -10.37 -6.59
N ILE A 25 4.29 -10.82 -5.34
CA ILE A 25 4.33 -12.26 -4.99
C ILE A 25 3.20 -13.00 -5.72
N GLU A 26 2.01 -12.42 -5.77
CA GLU A 26 0.82 -13.05 -6.35
C GLU A 26 0.84 -13.05 -7.89
N THR A 27 1.31 -11.97 -8.53
CA THR A 27 1.28 -11.81 -9.99
C THR A 27 2.59 -12.17 -10.69
N GLY A 28 3.68 -12.36 -9.95
CA GLY A 28 5.02 -12.56 -10.50
C GLY A 28 5.62 -11.31 -11.15
N GLU A 29 4.93 -10.17 -11.10
CA GLU A 29 5.46 -8.89 -11.60
C GLU A 29 6.52 -8.32 -10.65
N SER A 30 7.44 -7.51 -11.20
CA SER A 30 8.43 -6.86 -10.34
C SER A 30 7.78 -5.81 -9.42
N THR A 31 8.24 -5.78 -8.17
CA THR A 31 7.77 -4.80 -7.16
C THR A 31 7.91 -3.35 -7.62
N ALA A 32 8.94 -3.03 -8.42
CA ALA A 32 9.17 -1.71 -8.98
C ALA A 32 8.06 -1.29 -9.97
N VAL A 33 7.61 -2.22 -10.82
CA VAL A 33 6.53 -1.98 -11.79
C VAL A 33 5.21 -1.74 -11.06
N VAL A 34 4.89 -2.56 -10.06
CA VAL A 34 3.68 -2.40 -9.25
C VAL A 34 3.71 -1.07 -8.48
N LEU A 35 4.85 -0.72 -7.86
CA LEU A 35 5.02 0.58 -7.18
C LEU A 35 4.82 1.77 -8.12
N ALA A 36 5.34 1.70 -9.35
CA ALA A 36 5.15 2.78 -10.33
C ALA A 36 3.67 2.96 -10.68
N ARG A 37 2.92 1.86 -10.84
CA ARG A 37 1.47 1.89 -11.08
C ARG A 37 0.70 2.48 -9.90
N LEU A 38 1.03 2.08 -8.66
CA LEU A 38 0.39 2.60 -7.44
C LEU A 38 0.66 4.10 -7.22
N LYS A 39 1.85 4.58 -7.60
CA LYS A 39 2.20 6.01 -7.51
C LYS A 39 1.52 6.84 -8.61
N LYS A 40 1.19 6.23 -9.74
CA LYS A 40 0.45 6.90 -10.80
C LYS A 40 -0.96 7.21 -10.30
N LYS A 41 -1.22 8.47 -9.97
CA LYS A 41 -2.55 8.92 -9.54
C LYS A 41 -3.54 8.72 -10.69
N SER A 42 -4.32 7.64 -10.63
CA SER A 42 -5.47 7.44 -11.51
C SER A 42 -6.72 7.93 -10.79
N THR A 43 -7.41 8.90 -11.38
CA THR A 43 -8.69 9.40 -10.87
C THR A 43 -9.84 8.43 -11.15
N LYS A 44 -9.63 7.41 -11.99
CA LYS A 44 -10.66 6.43 -12.39
C LYS A 44 -11.32 5.74 -11.19
N PHE A 45 -10.58 5.59 -10.08
CA PHE A 45 -11.03 4.88 -8.89
C PHE A 45 -11.00 5.75 -7.62
N SER A 46 -10.92 7.08 -7.75
CA SER A 46 -10.88 7.98 -6.59
C SER A 46 -12.17 7.93 -5.74
N GLY A 47 -13.30 7.54 -6.35
CA GLY A 47 -14.59 7.39 -5.68
C GLY A 47 -14.84 5.99 -5.10
N LEU A 48 -13.95 5.02 -5.29
CA LEU A 48 -14.10 3.69 -4.69
C LEU A 48 -13.81 3.77 -3.20
N LYS A 49 -14.86 3.60 -2.40
CA LYS A 49 -14.77 3.31 -0.97
C LYS A 49 -14.94 1.82 -0.77
N LEU A 50 -14.17 1.28 0.18
CA LEU A 50 -14.42 -0.06 0.68
C LEU A 50 -15.82 -0.06 1.32
N ALA A 51 -16.74 -0.83 0.75
CA ALA A 51 -18.05 -1.06 1.35
C ALA A 51 -17.84 -1.86 2.64
N TYR A 52 -18.37 -1.34 3.74
CA TYR A 52 -18.35 -1.97 5.06
C TYR A 52 -19.77 -2.35 5.46
#